data_AF-A0A1B9F050-F1
#
_entry.id   AF-A0A1B9F050-F1
#
_cell.length_a   1.000
_cell.length_b   1.000
_cell.length_c   1.000
_cell.angle_alpha   90.00
_cell.angle_beta   90.00
_cell.angle_gamma   90.00
#
_symmetry.space_group_name_H-M   'P 1'
#
loop_
_entity.id
_entity.type
_entity.pdbx_description
1 polymer ?
#
loop_
_entity_poly.entity_id
_entity_poly.type
_entity_poly.pdbx_seq_one_letter_code
_entity_poly.pdbx_strand_id
1 'polypeptide(L)'
;MPLSAAAAPEPFPDPVSSFPPPGGHGTPGFPQAPATAQPDPTPFAPPASSAPEGPFVPQPPQGPFTPQAPLGSQATPVPQAASAAPGSQATPVPQAASAAPGPQATPVPQAASAAPGPQATPVPQVASAAPGPHAATPGAGPQVPPAPQGAHAPTGSPRTLQYRFDGPEDAPVLVIGPSLGTTWHMWDRQIPELSQHWRVFRYDLPGHGGAPAHAAASVAELGDRLLATLDGLGVQRFGYAGCSIGGAVGADLALRHPHRVASLALVASSPRFGTADEFRQRGVIVRTNGLEPMARTAPERWFTPGFAAAQPAIVEWAVQMVRTTDPGCYIAACEALAAFDIRGALGRIGVPTLVLVGAEDQVTGPAEARTLVAGIPDARLALVPGASHLAPVEQPAAVSDLLLMHFSTAWQQDTSAAIPVLPHVTAPAAPSVPFVPVAEIAPAGAAPDAVAPTPDDRHAQGTKVRREVLGDAHVDAVNASADAFTEDFQELVTRYAWGEVWSRDGLDRRTRSVITLTALVASGHLEGLAAHTRAALRNGLTPAEIKEVLLQSAVYCGIPAAGAAFAVAQKVIQEETTPPA
;
A
#
# COMPACT_ATOMS: atom_id res chain seq x y z
N MET A 1 46.58 -15.89 50.22
CA MET A 1 46.82 -14.99 51.37
C MET A 1 48.32 -14.88 51.57
N PRO A 2 48.91 -13.72 51.90
CA PRO A 2 48.30 -12.40 52.24
C PRO A 2 48.86 -11.25 51.33
N LEU A 3 48.52 -9.95 51.40
CA LEU A 3 47.37 -9.09 51.76
C LEU A 3 47.77 -7.62 51.46
N SER A 4 46.78 -6.75 51.16
CA SER A 4 46.64 -5.28 51.44
C SER A 4 46.21 -4.47 50.18
N ALA A 5 44.92 -4.10 49.97
CA ALA A 5 44.13 -2.93 50.46
C ALA A 5 44.62 -1.56 49.91
N ALA A 6 43.82 -0.54 49.51
CA ALA A 6 42.39 -0.25 49.24
C ALA A 6 42.30 1.20 48.65
N ALA A 7 41.23 1.56 47.91
CA ALA A 7 40.50 2.87 47.96
C ALA A 7 39.59 3.09 46.73
N ALA A 8 38.37 3.59 46.97
CA ALA A 8 37.29 3.89 46.02
C ALA A 8 37.04 5.42 45.89
N PRO A 9 36.35 5.93 44.84
CA PRO A 9 35.99 7.35 44.70
C PRO A 9 34.52 7.69 45.07
N GLU A 10 34.32 8.95 45.47
CA GLU A 10 33.12 9.58 46.06
C GLU A 10 31.96 9.93 45.09
N PRO A 11 30.71 10.15 45.60
CA PRO A 11 29.51 10.39 44.80
C PRO A 11 29.06 11.88 44.68
N PHE A 12 28.29 12.17 43.62
CA PHE A 12 27.58 13.44 43.35
C PHE A 12 26.22 13.53 44.09
N PRO A 13 25.72 14.75 44.43
CA PRO A 13 24.41 14.91 45.09
C PRO A 13 23.24 15.25 44.13
N ASP A 14 22.06 14.75 44.48
CA ASP A 14 20.73 15.01 43.88
C ASP A 14 20.09 16.36 44.31
N PRO A 15 19.14 16.93 43.54
CA PRO A 15 18.27 18.02 44.00
C PRO A 15 16.84 17.56 44.35
N VAL A 16 16.28 18.18 45.39
CA VAL A 16 14.94 17.95 45.96
C VAL A 16 13.95 19.04 45.51
N SER A 17 12.71 18.64 45.22
CA SER A 17 11.53 19.47 44.88
C SER A 17 11.06 20.41 45.99
N SER A 18 10.43 21.56 45.63
CA SER A 18 9.21 22.15 46.27
C SER A 18 8.75 23.48 45.61
N PHE A 19 7.46 23.56 45.24
CA PHE A 19 6.63 24.74 44.88
C PHE A 19 5.81 25.20 46.15
N PRO A 20 4.90 26.23 46.24
CA PRO A 20 4.33 27.28 45.32
C PRO A 20 4.08 28.67 46.08
N PRO A 21 3.03 29.54 45.92
CA PRO A 21 1.98 29.85 44.89
C PRO A 21 1.80 31.41 44.61
N PRO A 22 0.62 32.02 44.27
CA PRO A 22 0.25 32.46 42.92
C PRO A 22 -0.20 33.95 42.76
N GLY A 23 -0.35 34.42 41.50
CA GLY A 23 -1.36 35.43 41.11
C GLY A 23 -0.87 36.83 40.69
N GLY A 24 -1.51 37.39 39.65
CA GLY A 24 -1.55 38.84 39.40
C GLY A 24 -1.54 39.29 37.94
N HIS A 25 -2.63 39.90 37.49
CA HIS A 25 -2.92 40.45 36.16
C HIS A 25 -2.00 41.61 35.69
N GLY A 26 -1.84 41.76 34.36
CA GLY A 26 -1.43 43.03 33.73
C GLY A 26 -0.86 42.93 32.31
N THR A 27 -1.62 43.33 31.29
CA THR A 27 -1.19 43.63 29.90
C THR A 27 -0.70 45.11 29.78
N PRO A 28 -0.17 45.59 28.63
CA PRO A 28 1.24 45.52 28.22
C PRO A 28 1.88 46.92 28.03
N GLY A 29 3.21 47.04 28.05
CA GLY A 29 3.94 48.29 27.78
C GLY A 29 4.89 48.16 26.60
N PHE A 30 4.59 48.89 25.52
CA PHE A 30 5.51 49.14 24.40
C PHE A 30 6.77 49.91 24.85
N PRO A 31 7.88 49.78 24.09
CA PRO A 31 8.55 51.00 23.64
C PRO A 31 8.81 51.04 22.13
N GLN A 32 8.75 52.28 21.65
CA GLN A 32 8.85 52.77 20.28
C GLN A 32 10.21 52.52 19.63
N ALA A 33 10.17 52.40 18.30
CA ALA A 33 11.29 52.49 17.37
C ALA A 33 11.88 53.91 17.28
N PRO A 34 13.10 54.05 16.73
CA PRO A 34 13.48 55.24 15.98
C PRO A 34 13.62 54.98 14.48
N ALA A 35 12.81 55.74 13.75
CA ALA A 35 13.00 56.41 12.45
C ALA A 35 14.07 55.90 11.45
N THR A 36 13.54 55.37 10.34
CA THR A 36 13.80 55.73 8.93
C THR A 36 15.02 56.60 8.57
N ALA A 37 15.90 56.03 7.73
CA ALA A 37 16.56 56.75 6.64
C ALA A 37 16.58 55.82 5.41
N GLN A 38 15.98 56.27 4.31
CA GLN A 38 15.96 55.61 3.00
C GLN A 38 17.13 56.09 2.12
N PRO A 39 17.42 55.37 1.01
CA PRO A 39 18.76 55.16 0.48
C PRO A 39 19.10 56.07 -0.69
N ASP A 40 20.37 56.10 -1.08
CA ASP A 40 20.76 56.42 -2.46
C ASP A 40 22.15 55.84 -2.78
N PRO A 41 22.51 55.69 -4.07
CA PRO A 41 22.96 54.42 -4.62
C PRO A 41 24.38 54.53 -5.19
N THR A 42 24.80 53.54 -5.97
CA THR A 42 25.96 53.45 -6.88
C THR A 42 27.05 52.45 -6.46
N PRO A 43 27.82 51.88 -7.41
CA PRO A 43 27.31 51.06 -8.50
C PRO A 43 28.08 49.73 -8.63
N PHE A 44 27.44 48.76 -9.30
CA PHE A 44 28.06 47.52 -9.76
C PHE A 44 29.31 47.80 -10.61
N ALA A 45 30.44 47.20 -10.23
CA ALA A 45 31.62 47.07 -11.08
C ALA A 45 31.57 45.72 -11.83
N PRO A 46 31.82 45.68 -13.16
CA PRO A 46 31.87 44.44 -13.93
C PRO A 46 33.26 43.79 -13.83
N PRO A 47 33.39 42.46 -13.97
CA PRO A 47 34.69 41.85 -14.18
C PRO A 47 35.19 42.14 -15.61
N ALA A 48 36.45 42.57 -15.68
CA ALA A 48 37.14 42.94 -16.91
C ALA A 48 37.48 41.73 -17.79
N SER A 49 37.31 41.94 -19.09
CA SER A 49 37.82 41.12 -20.19
C SER A 49 39.30 41.42 -20.42
N SER A 50 40.11 40.38 -20.60
CA SER A 50 41.35 40.42 -21.38
C SER A 50 41.39 39.19 -22.30
N ALA A 51 41.55 39.46 -23.60
CA ALA A 51 41.71 38.52 -24.72
C ALA A 51 43.17 38.61 -25.25
N PRO A 52 43.58 37.99 -26.38
CA PRO A 52 43.43 36.60 -26.86
C PRO A 52 44.78 36.01 -27.37
N GLU A 53 44.97 34.68 -27.33
CA GLU A 53 45.85 33.90 -28.25
C GLU A 53 45.22 32.49 -28.34
N GLY A 54 44.71 31.98 -29.46
CA GLY A 54 45.43 31.44 -30.62
C GLY A 54 45.03 29.95 -30.80
N PRO A 55 44.80 29.42 -32.02
CA PRO A 55 43.75 28.43 -32.27
C PRO A 55 44.14 26.95 -32.10
N PHE A 56 43.17 26.17 -31.65
CA PHE A 56 43.17 24.71 -31.58
C PHE A 56 42.96 24.09 -32.98
N VAL A 57 43.89 23.23 -33.40
CA VAL A 57 43.87 22.51 -34.68
C VAL A 57 43.24 21.12 -34.48
N PRO A 58 42.13 20.76 -35.16
CA PRO A 58 41.63 19.40 -35.17
C PRO A 58 42.32 18.57 -36.27
N GLN A 59 42.82 17.38 -35.92
CA GLN A 59 43.35 16.40 -36.88
C GLN A 59 42.22 15.77 -37.73
N PRO A 60 42.43 15.56 -39.04
CA PRO A 60 41.49 14.90 -39.93
C PRO A 60 41.60 13.35 -39.88
N PRO A 61 40.51 12.63 -40.24
CA PRO A 61 40.50 11.17 -40.29
C PRO A 61 41.22 10.64 -41.54
N GLN A 62 41.99 9.57 -41.37
CA GLN A 62 42.57 8.80 -42.46
C GLN A 62 41.60 7.65 -42.85
N GLY A 63 41.15 7.64 -44.10
CA GLY A 63 40.79 6.40 -44.83
C GLY A 63 41.75 6.23 -46.02
N PRO A 64 41.54 5.32 -46.99
CA PRO A 64 40.59 4.19 -47.06
C PRO A 64 41.27 2.84 -47.42
N PHE A 65 40.58 1.70 -47.33
CA PHE A 65 40.80 0.57 -48.25
C PHE A 65 39.54 -0.31 -48.35
N THR A 66 39.11 -0.52 -49.60
CA THR A 66 37.91 -1.23 -50.08
C THR A 66 38.25 -2.71 -50.45
N PRO A 67 37.26 -3.54 -50.85
CA PRO A 67 37.11 -4.94 -50.42
C PRO A 67 37.52 -6.00 -51.46
N GLN A 68 37.50 -7.27 -51.06
CA GLN A 68 37.47 -8.42 -51.96
C GLN A 68 36.15 -9.20 -51.86
N ALA A 69 35.52 -9.41 -53.04
CA ALA A 69 34.68 -10.56 -53.40
C ALA A 69 35.40 -11.28 -54.58
N PRO A 70 35.08 -12.52 -55.03
CA PRO A 70 33.77 -12.91 -55.62
C PRO A 70 33.34 -14.38 -55.30
N LEU A 71 32.12 -14.88 -55.56
CA LEU A 71 31.52 -15.30 -56.85
C LEU A 71 30.05 -15.74 -56.55
N GLY A 72 29.03 -15.24 -57.28
CA GLY A 72 28.25 -15.98 -58.30
C GLY A 72 27.06 -16.76 -57.69
N SER A 73 25.81 -16.76 -58.14
CA SER A 73 25.16 -16.47 -59.43
C SER A 73 23.62 -16.44 -59.20
N GLN A 74 22.93 -15.40 -59.67
CA GLN A 74 21.87 -15.40 -60.71
C GLN A 74 20.54 -16.17 -60.45
N ALA A 75 19.45 -15.39 -60.49
CA ALA A 75 18.24 -15.56 -61.32
C ALA A 75 16.87 -15.61 -60.59
N THR A 76 16.11 -14.52 -60.72
CA THR A 76 14.63 -14.42 -60.76
C THR A 76 14.11 -14.87 -62.16
N PRO A 77 12.81 -15.17 -62.43
CA PRO A 77 11.63 -14.37 -62.02
C PRO A 77 10.26 -15.08 -61.75
N VAL A 78 9.32 -14.24 -61.30
CA VAL A 78 7.83 -14.28 -61.07
C VAL A 78 7.07 -14.74 -62.36
N PRO A 79 5.72 -15.05 -62.47
CA PRO A 79 4.58 -14.55 -61.67
C PRO A 79 3.23 -15.36 -61.58
N GLN A 80 2.23 -14.75 -60.88
CA GLN A 80 0.75 -14.86 -61.02
C GLN A 80 0.05 -16.18 -60.61
N ALA A 81 -1.22 -16.27 -60.18
CA ALA A 81 -2.36 -15.41 -59.79
C ALA A 81 -3.41 -16.40 -59.17
N ALA A 82 -4.24 -16.08 -58.18
CA ALA A 82 -5.66 -15.70 -58.28
C ALA A 82 -6.40 -16.35 -57.07
N SER A 83 -7.05 -15.56 -56.21
CA SER A 83 -8.52 -15.41 -56.06
C SER A 83 -9.31 -16.68 -55.70
N ALA A 84 -9.86 -16.72 -54.47
CA ALA A 84 -11.29 -16.91 -54.15
C ALA A 84 -11.49 -17.38 -52.68
N ALA A 85 -12.33 -16.66 -51.93
CA ALA A 85 -13.03 -17.13 -50.73
C ALA A 85 -14.40 -17.74 -51.16
N PRO A 86 -15.33 -18.16 -50.27
CA PRO A 86 -15.27 -18.59 -48.86
C PRO A 86 -15.94 -19.98 -48.65
N GLY A 87 -15.89 -20.57 -47.44
CA GLY A 87 -16.71 -21.75 -47.13
C GLY A 87 -16.43 -22.43 -45.80
N SER A 88 -17.40 -22.31 -44.90
CA SER A 88 -17.60 -23.03 -43.64
C SER A 88 -17.27 -24.53 -43.65
N GLN A 89 -16.73 -25.07 -42.53
CA GLN A 89 -17.41 -26.07 -41.68
C GLN A 89 -16.49 -26.65 -40.58
N ALA A 90 -17.13 -26.88 -39.43
CA ALA A 90 -16.94 -27.99 -38.49
C ALA A 90 -15.62 -28.16 -37.70
N THR A 91 -15.75 -27.98 -36.39
CA THR A 91 -14.98 -28.62 -35.31
C THR A 91 -14.97 -30.15 -35.43
N PRO A 92 -13.95 -30.81 -34.86
CA PRO A 92 -14.27 -31.65 -33.70
C PRO A 92 -13.24 -31.61 -32.56
N VAL A 93 -13.78 -31.82 -31.36
CA VAL A 93 -13.15 -32.19 -30.09
C VAL A 93 -12.46 -33.56 -30.20
N PRO A 94 -11.48 -33.88 -29.33
CA PRO A 94 -11.51 -35.20 -28.72
C PRO A 94 -11.44 -35.18 -27.18
N GLN A 95 -12.25 -36.08 -26.61
CA GLN A 95 -12.39 -36.41 -25.21
C GLN A 95 -11.19 -37.20 -24.64
N ALA A 96 -11.15 -37.17 -23.32
CA ALA A 96 -10.31 -37.87 -22.36
C ALA A 96 -10.07 -39.37 -22.59
N ALA A 97 -8.93 -39.84 -22.09
CA ALA A 97 -8.74 -41.21 -21.63
C ALA A 97 -7.93 -41.22 -20.32
N SER A 98 -8.47 -41.96 -19.35
CA SER A 98 -7.97 -42.26 -18.01
C SER A 98 -7.06 -43.50 -18.03
N ALA A 99 -6.01 -43.53 -17.19
CA ALA A 99 -5.69 -44.65 -16.28
C ALA A 99 -4.27 -44.55 -15.69
N ALA A 100 -4.16 -44.63 -14.35
CA ALA A 100 -2.97 -45.04 -13.61
C ALA A 100 -3.02 -46.57 -13.36
N PRO A 101 -1.89 -47.24 -13.05
CA PRO A 101 -1.58 -47.54 -11.64
C PRO A 101 -0.06 -47.55 -11.28
N GLY A 102 0.27 -47.46 -9.97
CA GLY A 102 1.64 -47.54 -9.41
C GLY A 102 2.14 -48.98 -9.13
N PRO A 103 2.96 -49.22 -8.08
CA PRO A 103 4.38 -48.87 -7.93
C PRO A 103 5.27 -50.11 -7.62
N GLN A 104 6.60 -50.07 -7.86
CA GLN A 104 7.59 -51.00 -7.24
C GLN A 104 9.00 -50.39 -7.11
N ALA A 105 9.74 -50.90 -6.11
CA ALA A 105 10.98 -50.36 -5.55
C ALA A 105 12.22 -51.25 -5.78
N THR A 106 13.42 -50.62 -5.74
CA THR A 106 14.79 -51.13 -5.39
C THR A 106 15.45 -52.19 -6.31
N PRO A 107 16.81 -52.31 -6.40
CA PRO A 107 17.81 -52.18 -5.31
C PRO A 107 19.18 -51.50 -5.61
N VAL A 108 19.99 -51.43 -4.53
CA VAL A 108 21.38 -50.93 -4.35
C VAL A 108 22.44 -51.98 -4.73
N PRO A 109 23.73 -51.61 -4.91
CA PRO A 109 24.82 -52.45 -4.42
C PRO A 109 25.87 -51.74 -3.53
N GLN A 110 26.46 -52.54 -2.63
CA GLN A 110 27.49 -52.25 -1.61
C GLN A 110 28.90 -52.66 -2.06
N ALA A 111 29.93 -52.03 -1.49
CA ALA A 111 31.20 -52.62 -0.99
C ALA A 111 32.02 -51.53 -0.25
N ALA A 112 32.96 -51.75 0.67
CA ALA A 112 33.14 -52.57 1.88
C ALA A 112 34.55 -52.24 2.44
N SER A 113 34.77 -52.52 3.74
CA SER A 113 36.06 -52.64 4.50
C SER A 113 36.42 -51.46 5.43
N ALA A 114 36.88 -51.60 6.69
CA ALA A 114 36.92 -52.67 7.71
C ALA A 114 37.38 -52.01 9.05
N ALA A 115 36.99 -52.57 10.21
CA ALA A 115 37.42 -52.19 11.57
C ALA A 115 38.61 -53.06 12.08
N PRO A 116 39.17 -52.80 13.28
CA PRO A 116 38.84 -53.65 14.45
C PRO A 116 38.70 -52.93 15.82
N GLY A 117 38.01 -53.57 16.79
CA GLY A 117 37.63 -53.08 18.14
C GLY A 117 38.61 -53.40 19.30
N PRO A 118 38.16 -53.86 20.49
CA PRO A 118 37.56 -53.10 21.61
C PRO A 118 38.24 -53.34 23.00
N GLN A 119 37.85 -52.58 24.05
CA GLN A 119 38.06 -52.96 25.48
C GLN A 119 36.89 -52.54 26.38
N ALA A 120 36.68 -53.29 27.47
CA ALA A 120 35.47 -53.39 28.30
C ALA A 120 35.64 -52.87 29.76
N THR A 121 34.54 -52.32 30.32
CA THR A 121 33.92 -52.32 31.71
C THR A 121 34.76 -52.58 33.00
N PRO A 122 34.32 -52.28 34.26
CA PRO A 122 32.93 -52.07 34.77
C PRO A 122 32.67 -51.02 35.90
N VAL A 123 31.39 -50.94 36.30
CA VAL A 123 30.73 -50.21 37.42
C VAL A 123 30.82 -50.98 38.77
N PRO A 124 30.50 -50.36 39.93
CA PRO A 124 29.73 -51.08 40.95
C PRO A 124 28.51 -50.31 41.51
N GLN A 125 27.46 -51.10 41.78
CA GLN A 125 26.18 -50.77 42.42
C GLN A 125 26.19 -51.36 43.84
N VAL A 126 25.50 -50.73 44.80
CA VAL A 126 25.10 -51.36 46.08
C VAL A 126 23.60 -51.13 46.29
N ALA A 127 22.90 -52.20 46.67
CA ALA A 127 21.46 -52.31 46.89
C ALA A 127 21.13 -52.59 48.36
N SER A 128 19.82 -52.48 48.71
CA SER A 128 19.05 -53.26 49.72
C SER A 128 17.96 -52.37 50.36
N ALA A 129 16.75 -52.76 50.78
CA ALA A 129 15.80 -53.85 50.54
C ALA A 129 14.52 -53.47 51.35
N ALA A 130 13.35 -53.99 50.99
CA ALA A 130 12.07 -53.76 51.67
C ALA A 130 11.87 -54.64 52.93
N PRO A 131 10.85 -54.34 53.77
CA PRO A 131 9.86 -55.39 54.09
C PRO A 131 8.40 -54.88 54.21
N GLY A 132 7.41 -55.77 54.03
CA GLY A 132 6.01 -55.61 54.50
C GLY A 132 5.70 -56.59 55.65
N PRO A 133 4.45 -57.00 55.91
CA PRO A 133 3.19 -56.26 56.16
C PRO A 133 2.60 -56.60 57.57
N HIS A 134 1.60 -55.86 58.11
CA HIS A 134 0.56 -56.38 59.04
C HIS A 134 -0.53 -55.32 59.35
N ALA A 135 -1.76 -55.81 59.58
CA ALA A 135 -3.02 -55.06 59.69
C ALA A 135 -3.47 -54.77 61.14
N ALA A 136 -4.20 -53.67 61.36
CA ALA A 136 -5.24 -53.49 62.40
C ALA A 136 -6.10 -52.22 62.18
N THR A 137 -7.42 -52.39 62.16
CA THR A 137 -8.51 -51.36 62.29
C THR A 137 -8.77 -51.09 63.79
N PRO A 138 -9.61 -50.13 64.30
CA PRO A 138 -10.62 -49.27 63.65
C PRO A 138 -10.75 -47.80 64.18
N GLY A 139 -11.62 -47.00 63.57
CA GLY A 139 -12.13 -45.74 64.15
C GLY A 139 -12.91 -44.86 63.17
N ALA A 140 -14.25 -44.91 63.23
CA ALA A 140 -15.15 -44.10 62.42
C ALA A 140 -15.26 -42.65 62.95
N GLY A 141 -15.14 -41.67 62.04
CA GLY A 141 -15.48 -40.26 62.23
C GLY A 141 -16.10 -39.71 60.93
N PRO A 142 -17.03 -38.75 60.99
CA PRO A 142 -18.00 -38.51 59.93
C PRO A 142 -17.37 -37.94 58.65
N GLN A 143 -17.68 -38.55 57.51
CA GLN A 143 -17.37 -38.03 56.19
C GLN A 143 -18.21 -36.77 55.91
N VAL A 144 -17.53 -35.63 55.79
CA VAL A 144 -18.07 -34.40 55.21
C VAL A 144 -18.09 -34.57 53.69
N PRO A 145 -19.22 -34.34 52.99
CA PRO A 145 -19.25 -34.39 51.54
C PRO A 145 -18.35 -33.28 50.95
N PRO A 146 -17.59 -33.55 49.87
CA PRO A 146 -16.79 -32.51 49.23
C PRO A 146 -17.72 -31.42 48.68
N ALA A 147 -17.43 -30.17 49.05
CA ALA A 147 -18.14 -28.99 48.60
C ALA A 147 -18.13 -28.91 47.05
N PRO A 148 -19.24 -28.43 46.44
CA PRO A 148 -19.30 -28.22 45.01
C PRO A 148 -18.22 -27.22 44.61
N GLN A 149 -17.46 -27.59 43.58
CA GLN A 149 -16.42 -26.77 42.98
C GLN A 149 -17.01 -25.39 42.66
N GLY A 150 -16.53 -24.40 43.41
CA GLY A 150 -17.00 -23.03 43.36
C GLY A 150 -16.88 -22.50 41.94
N ALA A 151 -17.97 -21.86 41.53
CA ALA A 151 -18.07 -20.98 40.39
C ALA A 151 -16.76 -20.23 40.13
N HIS A 152 -16.27 -20.31 38.89
CA HIS A 152 -15.39 -19.27 38.37
C HIS A 152 -16.05 -17.93 38.68
N ALA A 153 -15.36 -17.12 39.49
CA ALA A 153 -15.62 -15.70 39.58
C ALA A 153 -15.70 -15.15 38.13
N PRO A 154 -16.62 -14.22 37.82
CA PRO A 154 -16.78 -13.73 36.46
C PRO A 154 -15.42 -13.26 35.97
N THR A 155 -14.95 -13.87 34.88
CA THR A 155 -13.82 -13.36 34.10
C THR A 155 -14.07 -11.87 33.92
N GLY A 156 -13.16 -11.04 34.44
CA GLY A 156 -13.32 -9.59 34.39
C GLY A 156 -13.73 -9.15 32.99
N SER A 157 -14.59 -8.13 32.90
CA SER A 157 -15.10 -7.60 31.63
C SER A 157 -14.01 -7.61 30.57
N PRO A 158 -14.28 -8.13 29.36
CA PRO A 158 -13.25 -8.23 28.33
C PRO A 158 -12.59 -6.86 28.16
N ARG A 159 -11.27 -6.82 28.26
CA ARG A 159 -10.50 -5.56 28.22
C ARG A 159 -10.72 -4.92 26.85
N THR A 160 -11.53 -3.87 26.78
CA THR A 160 -11.84 -3.16 25.54
C THR A 160 -10.68 -2.27 25.11
N LEU A 161 -10.73 -1.80 23.85
CA LEU A 161 -9.77 -0.86 23.29
C LEU A 161 -10.29 0.57 23.42
N GLN A 162 -9.38 1.53 23.53
CA GLN A 162 -9.75 2.94 23.33
C GLN A 162 -10.05 3.14 21.85
N TYR A 163 -11.14 3.84 21.56
CA TYR A 163 -11.58 4.06 20.19
C TYR A 163 -12.25 5.43 20.02
N ARG A 164 -12.50 5.78 18.76
CA ARG A 164 -13.38 6.86 18.34
C ARG A 164 -14.11 6.50 17.04
N PHE A 165 -15.21 7.20 16.80
CA PHE A 165 -15.91 7.16 15.52
C PHE A 165 -15.76 8.49 14.77
N ASP A 166 -15.76 8.42 13.46
CA ASP A 166 -15.88 9.56 12.55
C ASP A 166 -16.87 9.19 11.43
N GLY A 167 -17.68 10.14 10.95
CA GLY A 167 -18.70 9.91 9.91
C GLY A 167 -20.12 9.64 10.44
N PRO A 168 -21.11 9.42 9.53
CA PRO A 168 -22.52 9.28 9.86
C PRO A 168 -22.80 8.07 10.76
N GLU A 169 -23.70 8.20 11.74
CA GLU A 169 -24.01 7.10 12.67
C GLU A 169 -24.66 5.88 12.01
N ASP A 170 -25.45 6.11 10.96
CA ASP A 170 -26.19 5.10 10.20
C ASP A 170 -25.38 4.48 9.05
N ALA A 171 -24.16 4.97 8.81
CA ALA A 171 -23.31 4.43 7.74
C ALA A 171 -22.71 3.07 8.14
N PRO A 172 -22.40 2.19 7.16
CA PRO A 172 -21.69 0.95 7.44
C PRO A 172 -20.37 1.18 8.16
N VAL A 173 -20.02 0.29 9.10
CA VAL A 173 -18.81 0.45 9.91
C VAL A 173 -17.57 -0.01 9.13
N LEU A 174 -16.56 0.87 9.08
CA LEU A 174 -15.22 0.56 8.61
C LEU A 174 -14.25 0.67 9.79
N VAL A 175 -13.67 -0.45 10.21
CA VAL A 175 -12.66 -0.49 11.27
C VAL A 175 -11.28 -0.24 10.67
N ILE A 176 -10.51 0.66 11.29
CA ILE A 176 -9.15 1.00 10.85
C ILE A 176 -8.15 0.79 12.00
N GLY A 177 -7.17 -0.09 11.77
CA GLY A 177 -6.13 -0.49 12.73
C GLY A 177 -4.77 0.18 12.49
N PRO A 178 -4.08 0.67 13.55
CA PRO A 178 -2.81 1.38 13.43
C PRO A 178 -1.60 0.43 13.29
N SER A 179 -0.43 1.01 12.96
CA SER A 179 0.86 0.34 13.00
C SER A 179 1.48 0.37 14.41
N LEU A 180 2.45 -0.51 14.66
CA LEU A 180 3.16 -0.56 15.94
C LEU A 180 3.94 0.74 16.17
N GLY A 181 3.84 1.33 17.37
CA GLY A 181 4.47 2.62 17.68
C GLY A 181 3.77 3.83 17.08
N THR A 182 2.57 3.66 16.55
CA THR A 182 1.72 4.74 16.04
C THR A 182 0.39 4.79 16.80
N THR A 183 -0.40 5.82 16.53
CA THR A 183 -1.78 5.95 17.03
C THR A 183 -2.74 5.97 15.85
N TRP A 184 -4.05 5.97 16.11
CA TRP A 184 -5.06 6.17 15.06
C TRP A 184 -4.85 7.45 14.23
N HIS A 185 -4.05 8.41 14.71
CA HIS A 185 -3.78 9.66 14.01
C HIS A 185 -2.96 9.45 12.74
N MET A 186 -2.29 8.29 12.58
CA MET A 186 -1.67 7.91 11.29
C MET A 186 -2.67 7.87 10.13
N TRP A 187 -3.96 7.75 10.44
CA TRP A 187 -5.04 7.69 9.46
C TRP A 187 -5.79 9.02 9.28
N ASP A 188 -5.41 10.10 9.98
CA ASP A 188 -6.15 11.36 10.00
C ASP A 188 -6.37 11.92 8.58
N ARG A 189 -5.44 11.69 7.66
CA ARG A 189 -5.54 12.17 6.27
C ARG A 189 -6.52 11.39 5.41
N GLN A 190 -6.91 10.17 5.79
CA GLN A 190 -7.93 9.38 5.07
C GLN A 190 -9.35 9.67 5.57
N ILE A 191 -9.51 10.22 6.78
CA ILE A 191 -10.81 10.39 7.42
C ILE A 191 -11.76 11.32 6.65
N PRO A 192 -11.33 12.47 6.11
CA PRO A 192 -12.23 13.36 5.39
C PRO A 192 -12.92 12.70 4.19
N GLU A 193 -12.25 11.76 3.49
CA GLU A 193 -12.88 11.04 2.38
C GLU A 193 -13.65 9.79 2.85
N LEU A 194 -13.05 8.95 3.70
CA LEU A 194 -13.69 7.70 4.14
C LEU A 194 -14.97 7.95 4.95
N SER A 195 -14.99 9.00 5.77
CA SER A 195 -16.16 9.33 6.60
C SER A 195 -17.36 9.84 5.82
N GLN A 196 -17.24 10.11 4.51
CA GLN A 196 -18.39 10.45 3.66
C GLN A 196 -19.27 9.23 3.38
N HIS A 197 -18.71 8.02 3.46
CA HIS A 197 -19.38 6.78 3.08
C HIS A 197 -19.49 5.77 4.22
N TRP A 198 -18.57 5.81 5.19
CA TRP A 198 -18.52 4.87 6.29
C TRP A 198 -18.54 5.56 7.65
N ARG A 199 -19.06 4.84 8.64
CA ARG A 199 -18.85 5.13 10.03
C ARG A 199 -17.49 4.54 10.42
N VAL A 200 -16.45 5.37 10.39
CA VAL A 200 -15.07 4.91 10.57
C VAL A 200 -14.78 4.72 12.06
N PHE A 201 -14.55 3.47 12.48
CA PHE A 201 -14.09 3.13 13.81
C PHE A 201 -12.57 3.08 13.83
N ARG A 202 -11.95 3.91 14.67
CA ARG A 202 -10.50 3.92 14.86
C ARG A 202 -10.16 3.57 16.29
N TYR A 203 -9.09 2.82 16.50
CA TYR A 203 -8.64 2.42 17.83
C TYR A 203 -7.13 2.55 17.98
N ASP A 204 -6.70 2.73 19.21
CA ASP A 204 -5.29 2.68 19.59
C ASP A 204 -4.96 1.30 20.15
N LEU A 205 -3.75 0.82 19.85
CA LEU A 205 -3.22 -0.38 20.50
C LEU A 205 -3.01 -0.12 22.00
N PRO A 206 -3.05 -1.15 22.86
CA PRO A 206 -2.75 -0.96 24.28
C PRO A 206 -1.44 -0.21 24.50
N GLY A 207 -1.45 0.78 25.40
CA GLY A 207 -0.30 1.62 25.72
C GLY A 207 0.16 2.57 24.61
N HIS A 208 -0.55 2.69 23.48
CA HIS A 208 -0.26 3.67 22.43
C HIS A 208 -1.18 4.88 22.58
N GLY A 209 -0.66 6.08 22.30
CA GLY A 209 -1.45 7.30 22.39
C GLY A 209 -2.00 7.51 23.81
N GLY A 210 -3.32 7.60 23.93
CA GLY A 210 -4.00 7.70 25.24
C GLY A 210 -4.41 6.37 25.84
N ALA A 211 -4.17 5.25 25.15
CA ALA A 211 -4.77 3.96 25.49
C ALA A 211 -4.20 3.41 26.80
N PRO A 212 -5.05 2.82 27.67
CA PRO A 212 -4.57 2.15 28.88
C PRO A 212 -3.46 1.14 28.57
N ALA A 213 -2.38 1.19 29.36
CA ALA A 213 -1.22 0.33 29.23
C ALA A 213 -1.52 -1.09 29.75
N HIS A 214 -2.26 -1.85 28.96
CA HIS A 214 -2.66 -3.22 29.24
C HIS A 214 -2.14 -4.15 28.16
N ALA A 215 -0.88 -4.57 28.28
CA ALA A 215 -0.22 -5.47 27.34
C ALA A 215 -1.12 -6.63 26.90
N ALA A 216 -1.05 -6.96 25.60
CA ALA A 216 -1.69 -8.13 25.01
C ALA A 216 -0.60 -9.13 24.61
N ALA A 217 -0.82 -10.41 24.89
CA ALA A 217 0.17 -11.46 24.71
C ALA A 217 0.26 -11.98 23.28
N SER A 218 -0.73 -11.68 22.42
CA SER A 218 -0.78 -12.16 21.04
C SER A 218 -1.63 -11.26 20.14
N VAL A 219 -1.48 -11.43 18.82
CA VAL A 219 -2.36 -10.80 17.82
C VAL A 219 -3.81 -11.27 18.00
N ALA A 220 -4.02 -12.54 18.35
CA ALA A 220 -5.36 -13.06 18.62
C ALA A 220 -6.03 -12.35 19.80
N GLU A 221 -5.28 -12.09 20.88
CA GLU A 221 -5.82 -11.32 22.02
C GLU A 221 -6.17 -9.89 21.61
N LEU A 222 -5.38 -9.23 20.76
CA LEU A 222 -5.74 -7.91 20.22
C LEU A 222 -7.05 -7.96 19.42
N GLY A 223 -7.23 -9.00 18.60
CA GLY A 223 -8.47 -9.26 17.86
C GLY A 223 -9.67 -9.48 18.79
N ASP A 224 -9.49 -10.27 19.86
CA ASP A 224 -10.56 -10.56 20.83
C ASP A 224 -11.00 -9.29 21.58
N ARG A 225 -10.05 -8.44 21.97
CA ARG A 225 -10.34 -7.14 22.61
C ARG A 225 -11.06 -6.19 21.67
N LEU A 226 -10.69 -6.17 20.38
CA LEU A 226 -11.39 -5.40 19.36
C LEU A 226 -12.82 -5.90 19.18
N LEU A 227 -13.04 -7.21 19.04
CA LEU A 227 -14.38 -7.78 18.92
C LEU A 227 -15.24 -7.49 20.14
N ALA A 228 -14.71 -7.67 21.35
CA ALA A 228 -15.44 -7.32 22.57
C ALA A 228 -15.84 -5.83 22.63
N THR A 229 -14.99 -4.95 22.11
CA THR A 229 -15.30 -3.52 22.00
C THR A 229 -16.44 -3.28 21.01
N LEU A 230 -16.37 -3.89 19.82
CA LEU A 230 -17.39 -3.77 18.77
C LEU A 230 -18.73 -4.40 19.19
N ASP A 231 -18.71 -5.52 19.91
CA ASP A 231 -19.89 -6.19 20.45
C ASP A 231 -20.62 -5.30 21.45
N GLY A 232 -19.87 -4.63 22.35
CA GLY A 232 -20.42 -3.65 23.29
C GLY A 232 -21.05 -2.43 22.61
N LEU A 233 -20.73 -2.19 21.33
CA LEU A 233 -21.27 -1.11 20.51
C LEU A 233 -22.35 -1.59 19.53
N GLY A 234 -22.69 -2.88 19.55
CA GLY A 234 -23.68 -3.47 18.65
C GLY A 234 -23.21 -3.66 17.21
N VAL A 235 -21.91 -3.52 16.92
CA VAL A 235 -21.37 -3.65 15.55
C VAL A 235 -21.16 -5.12 15.22
N GLN A 236 -22.07 -5.71 14.44
CA GLN A 236 -22.06 -7.13 14.12
C GLN A 236 -21.24 -7.48 12.87
N ARG A 237 -21.12 -6.58 11.90
CA ARG A 237 -20.35 -6.81 10.67
C ARG A 237 -19.72 -5.50 10.19
N PHE A 238 -18.48 -5.56 9.70
CA PHE A 238 -17.70 -4.37 9.35
C PHE A 238 -16.69 -4.65 8.23
N GLY A 239 -16.34 -3.61 7.47
CA GLY A 239 -15.10 -3.63 6.68
C GLY A 239 -13.90 -3.42 7.60
N TYR A 240 -12.74 -3.98 7.24
CA TYR A 240 -11.53 -3.83 8.05
C TYR A 240 -10.34 -3.41 7.20
N ALA A 241 -9.65 -2.33 7.60
CA ALA A 241 -8.35 -1.93 7.06
C ALA A 241 -7.31 -1.87 8.18
N GLY A 242 -6.11 -2.41 8.01
CA GLY A 242 -5.10 -2.38 9.06
C GLY A 242 -3.68 -2.24 8.54
N CYS A 243 -2.90 -1.37 9.18
CA CYS A 243 -1.48 -1.15 8.84
C CYS A 243 -0.57 -2.05 9.69
N SER A 244 0.37 -2.78 9.07
CA SER A 244 1.36 -3.63 9.76
C SER A 244 0.72 -4.58 10.78
N ILE A 245 0.90 -4.35 12.09
CA ILE A 245 0.29 -5.15 13.16
C ILE A 245 -1.24 -5.05 13.13
N GLY A 246 -1.82 -3.91 12.75
CA GLY A 246 -3.25 -3.79 12.47
C GLY A 246 -3.68 -4.74 11.34
N GLY A 247 -2.86 -4.89 10.30
CA GLY A 247 -3.12 -5.88 9.24
C GLY A 247 -3.07 -7.32 9.77
N ALA A 248 -2.17 -7.63 10.70
CA ALA A 248 -2.10 -8.94 11.36
C ALA A 248 -3.39 -9.23 12.16
N VAL A 249 -3.89 -8.23 12.89
CA VAL A 249 -5.18 -8.32 13.61
C VAL A 249 -6.33 -8.56 12.64
N GLY A 250 -6.40 -7.82 11.52
CA GLY A 250 -7.42 -8.02 10.49
C GLY A 250 -7.40 -9.40 9.86
N ALA A 251 -6.21 -9.91 9.53
CA ALA A 251 -6.05 -11.25 8.97
C ALA A 251 -6.45 -12.35 9.98
N ASP A 252 -6.08 -12.20 11.24
CA ASP A 252 -6.50 -13.10 12.33
C ASP A 252 -8.03 -13.10 12.50
N LEU A 253 -8.66 -11.91 12.48
CA LEU A 253 -10.13 -11.80 12.52
C LEU A 253 -10.79 -12.46 11.32
N ALA A 254 -10.26 -12.29 10.11
CA ALA A 254 -10.81 -12.93 8.92
C ALA A 254 -10.67 -14.47 8.97
N LEU A 255 -9.64 -15.00 9.65
CA LEU A 255 -9.42 -16.44 9.83
C LEU A 255 -10.30 -17.06 10.92
N ARG A 256 -10.48 -16.37 12.04
CA ARG A 256 -11.20 -16.88 13.23
C ARG A 256 -12.67 -16.48 13.27
N HIS A 257 -13.01 -15.34 12.68
CA HIS A 257 -14.35 -14.74 12.70
C HIS A 257 -14.77 -14.21 11.30
N PRO A 258 -14.71 -15.02 10.23
CA PRO A 258 -14.95 -14.57 8.86
C PRO A 258 -16.34 -13.93 8.66
N HIS A 259 -17.36 -14.33 9.42
CA HIS A 259 -18.71 -13.78 9.36
C HIS A 259 -18.81 -12.32 9.85
N ARG A 260 -17.82 -11.83 10.62
CA ARG A 260 -17.76 -10.46 11.13
C ARG A 260 -17.12 -9.50 10.14
N VAL A 261 -16.23 -10.00 9.28
CA VAL A 261 -15.44 -9.19 8.35
C VAL A 261 -16.10 -9.22 6.97
N ALA A 262 -16.61 -8.08 6.50
CA ALA A 262 -17.23 -7.98 5.18
C ALA A 262 -16.19 -7.94 4.05
N SER A 263 -15.12 -7.16 4.23
CA SER A 263 -13.96 -7.13 3.35
C SER A 263 -12.72 -6.67 4.13
N LEU A 264 -11.53 -6.94 3.58
CA LEU A 264 -10.26 -6.81 4.27
C LEU A 264 -9.25 -6.01 3.43
N ALA A 265 -8.63 -4.99 4.01
CA ALA A 265 -7.47 -4.29 3.46
C ALA A 265 -6.25 -4.48 4.37
N LEU A 266 -5.23 -5.17 3.87
CA LEU A 266 -3.95 -5.39 4.53
C LEU A 266 -2.94 -4.37 4.02
N VAL A 267 -2.65 -3.36 4.82
CA VAL A 267 -1.76 -2.25 4.47
C VAL A 267 -0.38 -2.46 5.09
N ALA A 268 0.69 -2.45 4.29
CA ALA A 268 2.07 -2.65 4.73
C ALA A 268 2.19 -3.80 5.76
N SER A 269 1.58 -4.95 5.46
CA SER A 269 1.45 -6.09 6.37
C SER A 269 2.09 -7.34 5.79
N SER A 270 2.19 -8.39 6.60
CA SER A 270 2.91 -9.61 6.24
C SER A 270 2.23 -10.84 6.84
N PRO A 271 2.28 -12.03 6.19
CA PRO A 271 1.76 -13.25 6.79
C PRO A 271 2.67 -13.79 7.91
N ARG A 272 3.89 -13.24 8.03
CA ARG A 272 4.84 -13.44 9.11
C ARG A 272 5.82 -12.27 9.15
N PHE A 273 6.04 -11.67 10.32
CA PHE A 273 6.90 -10.51 10.43
C PHE A 273 8.34 -10.91 10.75
N GLY A 274 9.24 -10.72 9.78
CA GLY A 274 10.67 -10.99 9.92
C GLY A 274 10.98 -12.35 10.58
N THR A 275 12.04 -12.37 11.37
CA THR A 275 12.36 -13.47 12.27
C THR A 275 11.87 -13.20 13.69
N ALA A 276 11.50 -14.26 14.40
CA ALA A 276 11.09 -14.13 15.79
C ALA A 276 12.21 -13.53 16.67
N ASP A 277 13.47 -13.82 16.35
CA ASP A 277 14.62 -13.33 17.11
C ASP A 277 14.85 -11.83 16.91
N GLU A 278 14.62 -11.27 15.71
CA GLU A 278 14.68 -9.81 15.48
C GLU A 278 13.66 -9.06 16.34
N PHE A 279 12.42 -9.55 16.44
CA PHE A 279 11.39 -8.93 17.25
C PHE A 279 11.63 -9.09 18.75
N ARG A 280 12.12 -10.25 19.20
CA ARG A 280 12.56 -10.45 20.60
C ARG A 280 13.74 -9.54 20.96
N GLN A 281 14.71 -9.39 20.05
CA GLN A 281 15.86 -8.50 20.25
C GLN A 281 15.41 -7.05 20.38
N ARG A 282 14.44 -6.59 19.59
CA ARG A 282 13.80 -5.28 19.79
C ARG A 282 13.20 -5.15 21.18
N GLY A 283 12.48 -6.17 21.65
CA GLY A 283 11.93 -6.20 23.00
C GLY A 283 13.00 -6.04 24.08
N VAL A 284 14.16 -6.70 23.92
CA VAL A 284 15.32 -6.54 24.82
C VAL A 284 15.87 -5.11 24.77
N ILE A 285 16.07 -4.54 23.59
CA ILE A 285 16.57 -3.16 23.43
C ILE A 285 15.65 -2.18 24.14
N VAL A 286 14.33 -2.32 23.96
CA VAL A 286 13.33 -1.46 24.59
C VAL A 286 13.31 -1.61 26.11
N ARG A 287 13.44 -2.83 26.61
CA ARG A 287 13.49 -3.10 28.06
C ARG A 287 14.66 -2.39 28.72
N THR A 288 15.81 -2.32 28.05
CA THR A 288 17.03 -1.72 28.60
C THR A 288 17.11 -0.21 28.36
N ASN A 289 16.63 0.29 27.22
CA ASN A 289 16.92 1.65 26.76
C ASN A 289 15.65 2.51 26.56
N GLY A 290 14.47 1.99 26.89
CA GLY A 290 13.20 2.62 26.51
C GLY A 290 12.99 2.66 24.99
N LEU A 291 12.11 3.54 24.53
CA LEU A 291 11.75 3.63 23.10
C LEU A 291 12.64 4.53 22.26
N GLU A 292 13.59 5.26 22.84
CA GLU A 292 14.43 6.20 22.08
C GLU A 292 15.21 5.53 20.93
N PRO A 293 15.80 4.32 21.08
CA PRO A 293 16.44 3.65 19.95
C PRO A 293 15.46 3.29 18.82
N MET A 294 14.20 2.97 19.16
CA MET A 294 13.15 2.68 18.18
C MET A 294 12.71 3.95 17.47
N ALA A 295 12.52 5.05 18.22
CA ALA A 295 12.13 6.36 17.72
C ALA A 295 13.18 6.91 16.74
N ARG A 296 14.46 6.87 17.11
CA ARG A 296 15.56 7.36 16.26
C ARG A 296 15.69 6.63 14.92
N THR A 297 15.36 5.34 14.88
CA THR A 297 15.46 4.50 13.67
C THR A 297 14.13 4.33 12.93
N ALA A 298 13.05 4.92 13.45
CA ALA A 298 11.73 4.82 12.81
C ALA A 298 11.66 5.53 11.46
N PRO A 299 12.19 6.77 11.27
CA PRO A 299 12.08 7.50 10.02
C PRO A 299 12.59 6.73 8.80
N GLU A 300 13.79 6.15 8.89
CA GLU A 300 14.43 5.40 7.80
C GLU A 300 13.63 4.17 7.38
N ARG A 301 12.85 3.60 8.31
CA ARG A 301 12.00 2.42 8.05
C ARG A 301 10.61 2.80 7.57
N TRP A 302 10.13 3.99 7.94
CA TRP A 302 8.74 4.38 7.77
C TRP A 302 8.47 5.25 6.56
N PHE A 303 9.48 6.00 6.10
CA PHE A 303 9.33 6.98 5.02
C PHE A 303 10.43 6.82 3.98
N THR A 304 10.15 7.21 2.74
CA THR A 304 11.23 7.35 1.75
C THR A 304 12.17 8.50 2.14
N PRO A 305 13.44 8.47 1.70
CA PRO A 305 14.37 9.57 1.92
C PRO A 305 13.85 10.92 1.37
N GLY A 306 13.16 10.88 0.24
CA GLY A 306 12.59 12.07 -0.39
C GLY A 306 11.49 12.71 0.46
N PHE A 307 10.55 11.91 0.96
CA PHE A 307 9.52 12.42 1.86
C PHE A 307 10.11 12.88 3.19
N ALA A 308 11.07 12.14 3.75
CA ALA A 308 11.68 12.50 5.02
C ALA A 308 12.40 13.85 4.96
N ALA A 309 13.07 14.15 3.83
CA ALA A 309 13.69 15.44 3.59
C ALA A 309 12.67 16.56 3.34
N ALA A 310 11.59 16.27 2.62
CA ALA A 310 10.57 17.26 2.25
C ALA A 310 9.58 17.58 3.38
N GLN A 311 9.33 16.64 4.30
CA GLN A 311 8.29 16.73 5.32
C GLN A 311 8.84 16.44 6.75
N PRO A 312 9.89 17.15 7.20
CA PRO A 312 10.55 16.85 8.48
C PRO A 312 9.62 16.99 9.69
N ALA A 313 8.63 17.89 9.64
CA ALA A 313 7.66 18.05 10.72
C ALA A 313 6.72 16.84 10.88
N ILE A 314 6.31 16.22 9.76
CA ILE A 314 5.48 15.00 9.79
C ILE A 314 6.30 13.82 10.29
N VAL A 315 7.57 13.73 9.87
CA VAL A 315 8.49 12.70 10.36
C VAL A 315 8.68 12.82 11.86
N GLU A 316 8.98 14.03 12.37
CA GLU A 316 9.16 14.26 13.80
C GLU A 316 7.89 13.93 14.59
N TRP A 317 6.71 14.29 14.07
CA TRP A 317 5.44 13.89 14.66
C TRP A 317 5.29 12.36 14.76
N ALA A 318 5.67 11.61 13.72
CA ALA A 318 5.64 10.15 13.76
C ALA A 318 6.64 9.57 14.78
N VAL A 319 7.83 10.17 14.89
CA VAL A 319 8.83 9.81 15.90
C VAL A 319 8.28 10.05 17.31
N GLN A 320 7.55 11.14 17.53
CA GLN A 320 6.94 11.43 18.84
C GLN A 320 5.89 10.38 19.23
N MET A 321 5.09 9.87 18.29
CA MET A 321 4.16 8.78 18.59
C MET A 321 4.88 7.54 19.15
N VAL A 322 6.06 7.21 18.61
CA VAL A 322 6.88 6.12 19.13
C VAL A 322 7.33 6.43 20.55
N ARG A 323 7.88 7.63 20.79
CA ARG A 323 8.41 8.03 22.10
C ARG A 323 7.35 8.01 23.20
N THR A 324 6.10 8.31 22.88
CA THR A 324 4.99 8.35 23.84
C THR A 324 4.33 7.00 24.11
N THR A 325 4.74 5.93 23.43
CA THR A 325 4.17 4.61 23.64
C THR A 325 4.70 3.98 24.94
N ASP A 326 3.86 3.26 25.67
CA ASP A 326 4.26 2.48 26.84
C ASP A 326 5.27 1.38 26.44
N PRO A 327 6.49 1.36 27.03
CA PRO A 327 7.52 0.38 26.67
C PRO A 327 7.07 -1.06 26.89
N GLY A 328 6.30 -1.34 27.95
CA GLY A 328 5.83 -2.69 28.26
C GLY A 328 4.87 -3.22 27.19
N CYS A 329 3.93 -2.39 26.75
CA CYS A 329 3.00 -2.74 25.68
C CYS A 329 3.69 -2.83 24.32
N TYR A 330 4.68 -1.98 24.03
CA TYR A 330 5.48 -2.08 22.81
C TYR A 330 6.27 -3.40 22.76
N ILE A 331 6.89 -3.81 23.87
CA ILE A 331 7.58 -5.11 23.98
C ILE A 331 6.59 -6.26 23.75
N ALA A 332 5.42 -6.21 24.40
CA ALA A 332 4.40 -7.25 24.24
C ALA A 332 3.91 -7.36 22.79
N ALA A 333 3.74 -6.22 22.09
CA ALA A 333 3.40 -6.21 20.67
C ALA A 333 4.53 -6.77 19.79
N CYS A 334 5.81 -6.55 20.14
CA CYS A 334 6.93 -7.20 19.46
C CYS A 334 6.88 -8.73 19.63
N GLU A 335 6.63 -9.23 20.85
CA GLU A 335 6.49 -10.67 21.11
C GLU A 335 5.28 -11.27 20.37
N ALA A 336 4.16 -10.54 20.32
CA ALA A 336 2.99 -10.94 19.56
C ALA A 336 3.29 -11.09 18.05
N LEU A 337 4.05 -10.16 17.47
CA LEU A 337 4.50 -10.25 16.07
C LEU A 337 5.52 -11.37 15.85
N ALA A 338 6.42 -11.61 16.82
CA ALA A 338 7.39 -12.71 16.76
C ALA A 338 6.72 -14.09 16.70
N ALA A 339 5.55 -14.24 17.31
CA ALA A 339 4.75 -15.47 17.32
C ALA A 339 3.75 -15.57 16.16
N PHE A 340 3.52 -14.49 15.41
CA PHE A 340 2.52 -14.46 14.35
C PHE A 340 3.04 -15.08 13.04
N ASP A 341 2.44 -16.19 12.63
CA ASP A 341 2.67 -16.83 11.34
C ASP A 341 1.38 -17.47 10.83
N ILE A 342 0.81 -16.88 9.78
CA ILE A 342 -0.43 -17.37 9.15
C ILE A 342 -0.20 -17.93 7.74
N ARG A 343 1.06 -18.12 7.32
CA ARG A 343 1.37 -18.57 5.95
C ARG A 343 0.64 -19.86 5.57
N GLY A 344 0.54 -20.81 6.50
CA GLY A 344 -0.18 -22.07 6.30
C GLY A 344 -1.71 -21.97 6.32
N ALA A 345 -2.27 -20.79 6.62
CA ALA A 345 -3.70 -20.56 6.76
C ALA A 345 -4.26 -19.55 5.75
N LEU A 346 -3.43 -18.89 4.93
CA LEU A 346 -3.86 -17.83 4.01
C LEU A 346 -5.03 -18.25 3.11
N GLY A 347 -5.03 -19.49 2.63
CA GLY A 347 -6.08 -20.04 1.77
C GLY A 347 -7.47 -20.12 2.43
N ARG A 348 -7.57 -19.89 3.74
CA ARG A 348 -8.83 -19.86 4.50
C ARG A 348 -9.44 -18.46 4.63
N ILE A 349 -8.70 -17.41 4.24
CA ILE A 349 -9.25 -16.04 4.19
C ILE A 349 -10.16 -15.97 2.95
N GLY A 350 -11.47 -16.05 3.17
CA GLY A 350 -12.46 -16.10 2.09
C GLY A 350 -13.16 -14.77 1.79
N VAL A 351 -12.76 -13.68 2.46
CA VAL A 351 -13.36 -12.35 2.26
C VAL A 351 -12.60 -11.59 1.17
N PRO A 352 -13.28 -10.71 0.39
CA PRO A 352 -12.60 -9.89 -0.61
C PRO A 352 -11.45 -9.11 0.05
N THR A 353 -10.24 -9.28 -0.49
CA THR A 353 -9.02 -8.77 0.16
C THR A 353 -8.23 -7.85 -0.77
N LEU A 354 -7.87 -6.66 -0.28
CA LEU A 354 -6.86 -5.79 -0.86
C LEU A 354 -5.57 -5.90 -0.05
N VAL A 355 -4.45 -6.09 -0.72
CA VAL A 355 -3.11 -5.98 -0.14
C VAL A 355 -2.47 -4.71 -0.72
N LEU A 356 -2.22 -3.73 0.13
CA LEU A 356 -1.63 -2.44 -0.24
C LEU A 356 -0.26 -2.33 0.41
N VAL A 357 0.77 -2.00 -0.36
CA VAL A 357 2.12 -1.81 0.18
C VAL A 357 2.85 -0.68 -0.55
N GLY A 358 3.67 0.06 0.19
CA GLY A 358 4.59 1.02 -0.41
C GLY A 358 5.64 0.32 -1.26
N ALA A 359 5.93 0.85 -2.45
CA ALA A 359 6.89 0.24 -3.37
C ALA A 359 8.31 0.20 -2.79
N GLU A 360 8.62 1.12 -1.88
CA GLU A 360 9.92 1.26 -1.22
C GLU A 360 9.96 0.66 0.19
N ASP A 361 8.86 0.06 0.68
CA ASP A 361 8.78 -0.53 2.02
C ASP A 361 9.83 -1.64 2.22
N GLN A 362 10.71 -1.46 3.21
CA GLN A 362 11.76 -2.40 3.59
C GLN A 362 11.43 -3.21 4.87
N VAL A 363 10.26 -2.98 5.49
CA VAL A 363 9.80 -3.64 6.71
C VAL A 363 8.89 -4.81 6.36
N THR A 364 7.90 -4.57 5.51
CA THR A 364 6.90 -5.56 5.05
C THR A 364 6.60 -5.33 3.57
N GLY A 365 7.68 -5.37 2.78
CA GLY A 365 7.73 -4.89 1.42
C GLY A 365 6.97 -5.70 0.38
N PRO A 366 7.23 -5.43 -0.92
CA PRO A 366 6.53 -6.08 -2.02
C PRO A 366 6.64 -7.62 -2.05
N ALA A 367 7.66 -8.21 -1.43
CA ALA A 367 7.81 -9.67 -1.36
C ALA A 367 6.77 -10.31 -0.42
N GLU A 368 6.59 -9.74 0.76
CA GLU A 368 5.57 -10.17 1.75
C GLU A 368 4.16 -9.95 1.17
N ALA A 369 3.93 -8.80 0.53
CA ALA A 369 2.66 -8.50 -0.12
C ALA A 369 2.32 -9.51 -1.23
N ARG A 370 3.29 -9.89 -2.07
CA ARG A 370 3.11 -10.96 -3.08
C ARG A 370 2.81 -12.30 -2.44
N THR A 371 3.39 -12.60 -1.28
CA THR A 371 3.09 -13.83 -0.53
C THR A 371 1.65 -13.84 -0.02
N LEU A 372 1.15 -12.70 0.50
CA LEU A 372 -0.26 -12.57 0.90
C LEU A 372 -1.19 -12.82 -0.29
N VAL A 373 -0.95 -12.14 -1.41
CA VAL A 373 -1.81 -12.23 -2.61
C VAL A 373 -1.79 -13.62 -3.23
N ALA A 374 -0.64 -14.29 -3.25
CA ALA A 374 -0.55 -15.67 -3.73
C ALA A 374 -1.26 -16.68 -2.81
N GLY A 375 -1.36 -16.38 -1.52
CA GLY A 375 -1.96 -17.27 -0.53
C GLY A 375 -3.46 -17.04 -0.29
N ILE A 376 -3.97 -15.83 -0.53
CA ILE A 376 -5.36 -15.45 -0.24
C ILE A 376 -6.18 -15.49 -1.55
N PRO A 377 -7.27 -16.28 -1.60
CA PRO A 377 -8.18 -16.30 -2.75
C PRO A 377 -8.71 -14.90 -3.10
N ASP A 378 -8.72 -14.58 -4.39
CA ASP A 378 -9.24 -13.31 -4.95
C ASP A 378 -8.63 -12.03 -4.36
N ALA A 379 -7.45 -12.13 -3.74
CA ALA A 379 -6.74 -10.97 -3.24
C ALA A 379 -6.16 -10.12 -4.39
N ARG A 380 -6.26 -8.80 -4.24
CA ARG A 380 -5.68 -7.82 -5.18
C ARG A 380 -4.46 -7.17 -4.57
N LEU A 381 -3.42 -6.96 -5.38
CA LEU A 381 -2.23 -6.21 -4.98
C LEU A 381 -2.31 -4.75 -5.46
N ALA A 382 -2.02 -3.80 -4.58
CA ALA A 382 -1.74 -2.42 -4.93
C ALA A 382 -0.35 -2.02 -4.41
N LEU A 383 0.54 -1.67 -5.34
CA LEU A 383 1.84 -1.07 -5.03
C LEU A 383 1.68 0.45 -5.10
N VAL A 384 2.05 1.15 -4.05
CA VAL A 384 1.99 2.63 -3.98
C VAL A 384 3.39 3.19 -4.22
N PRO A 385 3.68 3.80 -5.38
CA PRO A 385 4.99 4.38 -5.67
C PRO A 385 5.30 5.57 -4.78
N GLY A 386 6.58 5.73 -4.43
CA GLY A 386 7.02 6.85 -3.59
C GLY A 386 6.45 6.76 -2.16
N ALA A 387 6.24 5.55 -1.67
CA ALA A 387 5.81 5.24 -0.32
C ALA A 387 6.64 4.11 0.28
N SER A 388 7.08 4.30 1.51
CA SER A 388 7.64 3.24 2.35
C SER A 388 6.54 2.65 3.25
N HIS A 389 6.90 2.20 4.45
CA HIS A 389 6.02 1.44 5.34
C HIS A 389 4.79 2.20 5.83
N LEU A 390 4.89 3.50 6.12
CA LEU A 390 3.73 4.33 6.49
C LEU A 390 3.09 4.97 5.25
N ALA A 391 2.74 4.13 4.26
CA ALA A 391 2.05 4.57 3.05
C ALA A 391 0.81 5.46 3.29
N PRO A 392 -0.05 5.23 4.32
CA PRO A 392 -1.16 6.13 4.62
C PRO A 392 -0.75 7.57 4.96
N VAL A 393 0.47 7.76 5.50
CA VAL A 393 1.00 9.07 5.86
C VAL A 393 1.72 9.71 4.67
N GLU A 394 2.48 8.92 3.92
CA GLU A 394 3.35 9.40 2.83
C GLU A 394 2.59 9.66 1.52
N GLN A 395 1.63 8.79 1.18
CA GLN A 395 0.81 8.90 -0.03
C GLN A 395 -0.69 8.84 0.31
N PRO A 396 -1.20 9.82 1.08
CA PRO A 396 -2.52 9.73 1.69
C PRO A 396 -3.65 9.62 0.66
N ALA A 397 -3.60 10.39 -0.43
CA ALA A 397 -4.63 10.39 -1.47
C ALA A 397 -4.70 9.05 -2.21
N ALA A 398 -3.54 8.50 -2.60
CA ALA A 398 -3.49 7.20 -3.27
C ALA A 398 -4.04 6.08 -2.38
N VAL A 399 -3.74 6.12 -1.08
CA VAL A 399 -4.30 5.17 -0.11
C VAL A 399 -5.80 5.36 0.05
N SER A 400 -6.29 6.61 0.19
CA SER A 400 -7.73 6.90 0.26
C SER A 400 -8.47 6.33 -0.95
N ASP A 401 -8.00 6.60 -2.17
CA ASP A 401 -8.63 6.14 -3.41
C ASP A 401 -8.70 4.61 -3.49
N LEU A 402 -7.61 3.92 -3.11
CA LEU A 402 -7.56 2.46 -3.11
C LEU A 402 -8.52 1.84 -2.08
N LEU A 403 -8.60 2.43 -0.88
CA LEU A 403 -9.54 1.98 0.15
C LEU A 403 -11.00 2.25 -0.27
N LEU A 404 -11.29 3.45 -0.79
CA LEU A 404 -12.61 3.81 -1.33
C LEU A 404 -13.05 2.80 -2.38
N MET A 405 -12.22 2.57 -3.40
CA MET A 405 -12.50 1.62 -4.47
C MET A 405 -12.74 0.20 -3.93
N HIS A 406 -11.91 -0.26 -2.98
CA HIS A 406 -12.04 -1.59 -2.42
C HIS A 406 -13.35 -1.78 -1.62
N PHE A 407 -13.65 -0.87 -0.70
CA PHE A 407 -14.81 -1.02 0.17
C PHE A 407 -16.13 -0.70 -0.53
N SER A 408 -16.16 0.22 -1.51
CA SER A 408 -17.36 0.47 -2.31
C SER A 408 -17.74 -0.73 -3.18
N THR A 409 -16.76 -1.40 -3.79
CA THR A 409 -17.02 -2.59 -4.63
C THR A 409 -17.46 -3.81 -3.81
N ALA A 410 -16.84 -4.03 -2.64
CA ALA A 410 -17.20 -5.14 -1.76
C ALA A 410 -18.60 -4.98 -1.16
N TRP A 411 -18.99 -3.76 -0.78
CA TRP A 411 -20.31 -3.52 -0.18
C TRP A 411 -21.45 -3.60 -1.19
N GLN A 412 -21.20 -3.27 -2.46
CA GLN A 412 -22.18 -3.47 -3.55
C GLN A 412 -22.52 -4.94 -3.77
N GLN A 413 -21.56 -5.86 -3.64
CA GLN A 413 -21.81 -7.30 -3.76
C GLN A 413 -22.66 -7.84 -2.58
N ASP A 414 -22.54 -7.26 -1.38
CA ASP A 414 -23.26 -7.67 -0.18
C ASP A 414 -24.74 -7.20 -0.19
N THR A 415 -25.08 -6.11 -0.90
CA THR A 415 -26.47 -5.61 -1.00
C THR A 415 -27.43 -6.49 -1.81
N SER A 416 -26.94 -7.54 -2.48
CA SER A 416 -27.82 -8.55 -3.11
C SER A 416 -28.43 -9.54 -2.10
N ALA A 417 -28.05 -9.48 -0.82
CA ALA A 417 -28.68 -10.21 0.27
C ALA A 417 -29.36 -9.22 1.24
N ALA A 418 -30.52 -8.72 0.86
CA ALA A 418 -31.28 -7.75 1.65
C ALA A 418 -31.79 -8.32 2.99
N ILE A 419 -31.61 -7.55 4.08
CA ILE A 419 -32.37 -7.66 5.34
C ILE A 419 -33.09 -6.32 5.53
N PRO A 420 -34.41 -6.29 5.83
CA PRO A 420 -35.19 -5.05 5.84
C PRO A 420 -34.90 -4.23 7.10
N VAL A 421 -34.64 -2.93 6.91
CA VAL A 421 -34.40 -1.94 7.97
C VAL A 421 -35.74 -1.32 8.40
N LEU A 422 -35.97 -1.19 9.72
CA LEU A 422 -37.09 -0.43 10.31
C LEU A 422 -36.72 1.07 10.49
N PRO A 423 -37.69 2.00 10.45
CA PRO A 423 -37.43 3.41 10.19
C PRO A 423 -36.87 4.16 11.41
N HIS A 424 -35.90 5.03 11.15
CA HIS A 424 -35.26 5.92 12.13
C HIS A 424 -36.08 7.22 12.34
N VAL A 425 -36.16 7.69 13.59
CA VAL A 425 -36.85 8.94 13.97
C VAL A 425 -35.84 10.08 13.97
N THR A 426 -36.08 11.09 13.15
CA THR A 426 -35.24 12.29 12.97
C THR A 426 -35.39 13.32 14.10
N ALA A 427 -34.29 13.93 14.52
CA ALA A 427 -34.24 15.19 15.29
C ALA A 427 -33.20 16.16 14.69
N PRO A 428 -33.36 17.48 14.86
CA PRO A 428 -32.95 18.48 13.85
C PRO A 428 -31.57 19.12 14.08
N ALA A 429 -31.05 19.67 12.98
CA ALA A 429 -29.72 20.24 12.79
C ALA A 429 -29.44 21.52 13.59
N ALA A 430 -28.15 21.75 13.90
CA ALA A 430 -27.61 23.02 14.40
C ALA A 430 -26.46 23.52 13.49
N PRO A 431 -26.20 24.84 13.44
CA PRO A 431 -25.73 25.52 12.24
C PRO A 431 -24.19 25.62 12.11
N SER A 432 -23.76 25.74 10.86
CA SER A 432 -22.37 25.93 10.41
C SER A 432 -21.81 27.33 10.75
N VAL A 433 -20.53 27.39 11.11
CA VAL A 433 -19.74 28.64 11.22
C VAL A 433 -18.61 28.61 10.19
N PRO A 434 -18.36 29.69 9.43
CA PRO A 434 -17.50 29.66 8.25
C PRO A 434 -16.01 29.74 8.62
N PHE A 435 -15.18 28.93 7.97
CA PHE A 435 -13.72 29.07 8.07
C PHE A 435 -13.20 29.87 6.88
N VAL A 436 -12.44 30.93 7.18
CA VAL A 436 -11.76 31.80 6.22
C VAL A 436 -10.37 31.22 5.91
N PRO A 437 -9.95 31.11 4.64
CA PRO A 437 -8.70 30.42 4.29
C PRO A 437 -7.47 31.31 4.48
N VAL A 438 -6.34 30.68 4.84
CA VAL A 438 -5.00 31.27 4.77
C VAL A 438 -4.30 30.72 3.52
N ALA A 439 -4.00 31.62 2.58
CA ALA A 439 -3.22 31.46 1.34
C ALA A 439 -1.69 31.33 1.62
N GLU A 440 -0.80 30.77 0.80
CA GLU A 440 -0.85 30.08 -0.51
C GLU A 440 0.60 29.69 -0.91
N ILE A 441 0.79 28.54 -1.57
CA ILE A 441 2.04 28.18 -2.28
C ILE A 441 2.03 28.90 -3.62
N ALA A 442 3.16 29.52 -4.01
CA ALA A 442 3.31 30.37 -5.18
C ALA A 442 2.56 29.84 -6.42
N PRO A 443 1.79 30.71 -7.10
CA PRO A 443 0.80 30.31 -8.08
C PRO A 443 1.47 29.76 -9.34
N ALA A 444 0.91 28.68 -9.89
CA ALA A 444 0.98 28.45 -11.33
C ALA A 444 0.38 29.69 -12.00
N GLY A 445 1.10 30.28 -12.97
CA GLY A 445 0.67 31.51 -13.64
C GLY A 445 -0.81 31.45 -13.98
N ALA A 446 -1.58 32.40 -13.45
CA ALA A 446 -3.02 32.44 -13.63
C ALA A 446 -3.32 32.47 -15.12
N ALA A 447 -3.91 31.39 -15.63
CA ALA A 447 -4.69 31.47 -16.84
C ALA A 447 -5.82 32.48 -16.56
N PRO A 448 -6.12 33.40 -17.49
CA PRO A 448 -7.18 34.38 -17.27
C PRO A 448 -8.48 33.67 -16.88
N ASP A 449 -9.24 34.28 -15.96
CA ASP A 449 -10.58 33.84 -15.54
C ASP A 449 -11.50 33.77 -16.77
N ALA A 450 -11.40 32.67 -17.49
CA ALA A 450 -12.38 32.28 -18.47
C ALA A 450 -13.62 31.87 -17.67
N VAL A 451 -14.73 32.57 -17.92
CA VAL A 451 -16.06 32.18 -17.48
C VAL A 451 -16.17 30.66 -17.58
N ALA A 452 -16.40 29.98 -16.45
CA ALA A 452 -16.47 28.53 -16.43
C ALA A 452 -17.48 28.10 -17.51
N PRO A 453 -17.03 27.41 -18.57
CA PRO A 453 -17.88 27.18 -19.73
C PRO A 453 -19.15 26.45 -19.29
N THR A 454 -20.30 26.89 -19.79
CA THR A 454 -21.57 26.21 -19.58
C THR A 454 -21.49 24.77 -20.11
N PRO A 455 -22.41 23.86 -19.74
CA PRO A 455 -22.45 22.53 -20.33
C PRO A 455 -22.40 22.56 -21.88
N ASP A 456 -23.09 23.52 -22.49
CA ASP A 456 -23.09 23.74 -23.95
C ASP A 456 -21.73 24.22 -24.47
N ASP A 457 -21.07 25.15 -23.77
CA ASP A 457 -19.73 25.62 -24.12
C ASP A 457 -18.68 24.50 -24.03
N ARG A 458 -18.79 23.63 -23.01
CA ARG A 458 -17.90 22.47 -22.84
C ARG A 458 -18.16 21.40 -23.89
N HIS A 459 -19.42 21.22 -24.29
CA HIS A 459 -19.75 20.32 -25.38
C HIS A 459 -19.19 20.85 -26.72
N ALA A 460 -19.32 22.15 -26.99
CA ALA A 460 -18.76 22.79 -28.19
C ALA A 460 -17.22 22.72 -28.20
N GLN A 461 -16.57 23.08 -27.08
CA GLN A 461 -15.12 22.94 -26.90
C GLN A 461 -14.67 21.49 -27.03
N GLY A 462 -15.41 20.57 -26.42
CA GLY A 462 -15.15 19.14 -26.49
C GLY A 462 -15.28 18.60 -27.91
N THR A 463 -16.28 19.03 -28.66
CA THR A 463 -16.44 18.67 -30.08
C THR A 463 -15.24 19.15 -30.90
N LYS A 464 -14.81 20.40 -30.71
CA LYS A 464 -13.63 20.96 -31.38
C LYS A 464 -12.37 20.14 -31.04
N VAL A 465 -12.11 19.92 -29.76
CA VAL A 465 -10.93 19.19 -29.29
C VAL A 465 -10.96 17.73 -29.73
N ARG A 466 -12.12 17.08 -29.69
CA ARG A 466 -12.31 15.70 -30.16
C ARG A 466 -11.99 15.58 -31.65
N ARG A 467 -12.36 16.57 -32.46
CA ARG A 467 -12.02 16.63 -33.90
C ARG A 467 -10.54 16.88 -34.13
N GLU A 468 -9.94 17.81 -33.41
CA GLU A 468 -8.49 18.06 -33.47
C GLU A 468 -7.68 16.80 -33.11
N VAL A 469 -8.14 16.03 -32.12
CA VAL A 469 -7.42 14.84 -31.62
C VAL A 469 -7.80 13.55 -32.34
N LEU A 470 -9.04 13.31 -32.75
CA LEU A 470 -9.45 12.06 -33.42
C LEU A 470 -9.67 12.19 -34.93
N GLY A 471 -9.76 13.42 -35.44
CA GLY A 471 -9.98 13.73 -36.85
C GLY A 471 -11.46 13.79 -37.21
N ASP A 472 -11.83 14.68 -38.14
CA ASP A 472 -13.23 14.92 -38.52
C ASP A 472 -13.93 13.66 -39.02
N ALA A 473 -13.29 12.92 -39.93
CA ALA A 473 -13.86 11.70 -40.50
C ALA A 473 -14.19 10.63 -39.43
N HIS A 474 -13.40 10.52 -38.37
CA HIS A 474 -13.66 9.59 -37.28
C HIS A 474 -14.83 10.07 -36.42
N VAL A 475 -14.86 11.36 -36.07
CA VAL A 475 -15.94 11.94 -35.26
C VAL A 475 -17.27 11.87 -36.01
N ASP A 476 -17.28 12.16 -37.30
CA ASP A 476 -18.47 12.08 -38.14
C ASP A 476 -18.98 10.64 -38.26
N ALA A 477 -18.09 9.66 -38.43
CA ALA A 477 -18.46 8.25 -38.45
C ALA A 477 -19.09 7.80 -37.13
N VAL A 478 -18.53 8.21 -35.99
CA VAL A 478 -19.08 7.89 -34.66
C VAL A 478 -20.46 8.53 -34.48
N ASN A 479 -20.63 9.80 -34.84
CA ASN A 479 -21.91 10.50 -34.74
C ASN A 479 -22.97 9.92 -35.67
N ALA A 480 -22.59 9.53 -36.90
CA ALA A 480 -23.50 8.89 -37.85
C ALA A 480 -23.96 7.49 -37.38
N SER A 481 -23.15 6.82 -36.55
CA SER A 481 -23.50 5.54 -35.92
C SER A 481 -24.23 5.68 -34.58
N ALA A 482 -24.36 6.90 -34.05
CA ALA A 482 -25.04 7.14 -32.78
C ALA A 482 -26.55 6.93 -32.94
N ASP A 483 -27.15 6.30 -31.95
CA ASP A 483 -28.58 6.08 -31.82
C ASP A 483 -29.05 6.58 -30.45
N ALA A 484 -30.37 6.54 -30.21
CA ALA A 484 -30.96 6.98 -28.95
C ALA A 484 -30.42 6.22 -27.72
N PHE A 485 -29.75 5.08 -27.89
CA PHE A 485 -29.13 4.33 -26.80
C PHE A 485 -27.71 4.83 -26.47
N THR A 486 -26.99 5.35 -27.46
CA THR A 486 -25.58 5.77 -27.33
C THR A 486 -25.39 7.29 -27.27
N GLU A 487 -26.41 8.07 -27.57
CA GLU A 487 -26.38 9.55 -27.61
C GLU A 487 -25.88 10.18 -26.31
N ASP A 488 -26.51 9.87 -25.17
CA ASP A 488 -26.12 10.41 -23.85
C ASP A 488 -24.67 10.06 -23.48
N PHE A 489 -24.21 8.87 -23.90
CA PHE A 489 -22.83 8.44 -23.67
C PHE A 489 -21.85 9.22 -24.55
N GLN A 490 -22.17 9.46 -25.83
CA GLN A 490 -21.36 10.28 -26.71
C GLN A 490 -21.32 11.74 -26.25
N GLU A 491 -22.42 12.26 -25.71
CA GLU A 491 -22.49 13.60 -25.12
C GLU A 491 -21.57 13.69 -23.89
N LEU A 492 -21.68 12.73 -22.96
CA LEU A 492 -20.83 12.65 -21.77
C LEU A 492 -19.34 12.61 -22.13
N VAL A 493 -18.95 11.73 -23.07
CA VAL A 493 -17.56 11.61 -23.52
C VAL A 493 -17.09 12.91 -24.16
N THR A 494 -17.91 13.53 -25.01
CA THR A 494 -17.60 14.81 -25.68
C THR A 494 -17.38 15.93 -24.66
N ARG A 495 -18.30 16.11 -23.72
CA ARG A 495 -18.20 17.16 -22.71
C ARG A 495 -17.03 16.91 -21.74
N TYR A 496 -16.92 15.71 -21.20
CA TYR A 496 -16.00 15.44 -20.09
C TYR A 496 -14.59 15.10 -20.55
N ALA A 497 -14.43 14.10 -21.44
CA ALA A 497 -13.11 13.71 -21.88
C ALA A 497 -12.46 14.82 -22.71
N TRP A 498 -13.20 15.38 -23.67
CA TRP A 498 -12.65 16.32 -24.65
C TRP A 498 -12.80 17.79 -24.24
N GLY A 499 -13.94 18.14 -23.66
CA GLY A 499 -14.26 19.51 -23.23
C GLY A 499 -13.60 19.90 -21.91
N GLU A 500 -13.34 18.95 -21.01
CA GLU A 500 -12.77 19.23 -19.69
C GLU A 500 -11.35 18.66 -19.51
N VAL A 501 -11.06 17.40 -19.83
CA VAL A 501 -9.75 16.81 -19.47
C VAL A 501 -8.68 17.11 -20.52
N TRP A 502 -8.97 16.85 -21.79
CA TRP A 502 -8.02 17.04 -22.90
C TRP A 502 -7.79 18.50 -23.29
N SER A 503 -8.68 19.41 -22.88
CA SER A 503 -8.62 20.85 -23.17
C SER A 503 -7.78 21.66 -22.17
N ARG A 504 -7.34 21.05 -21.06
CA ARG A 504 -6.60 21.75 -19.99
C ARG A 504 -5.14 22.03 -20.34
N ASP A 505 -4.66 23.19 -19.93
CA ASP A 505 -3.30 23.68 -20.22
C ASP A 505 -2.16 23.00 -19.43
N GLY A 506 -2.49 22.11 -18.48
CA GLY A 506 -1.50 21.48 -17.58
C GLY A 506 -0.63 20.39 -18.22
N LEU A 507 -1.05 19.81 -19.35
CA LEU A 507 -0.26 18.83 -20.11
C LEU A 507 -0.45 19.09 -21.61
N ASP A 508 0.64 19.07 -22.36
CA ASP A 508 0.58 19.21 -23.81
C ASP A 508 -0.09 18.00 -24.49
N ARG A 509 -0.50 18.19 -25.75
CA ARG A 509 -1.20 17.17 -26.54
C ARG A 509 -0.35 15.92 -26.77
N ARG A 510 0.97 16.08 -26.90
CA ARG A 510 1.91 14.98 -27.09
C ARG A 510 1.93 14.07 -25.87
N THR A 511 2.11 14.65 -24.69
CA THR A 511 2.18 13.95 -23.40
C THR A 511 0.85 13.23 -23.11
N ARG A 512 -0.28 13.89 -23.39
CA ARG A 512 -1.60 13.25 -23.27
C ARG A 512 -1.75 12.04 -24.19
N SER A 513 -1.24 12.12 -25.42
CA SER A 513 -1.21 10.99 -26.36
C SER A 513 -0.32 9.84 -25.87
N VAL A 514 0.85 10.13 -25.31
CA VAL A 514 1.73 9.10 -24.69
C VAL A 514 0.99 8.34 -23.58
N ILE A 515 0.38 9.08 -22.65
CA ILE A 515 -0.37 8.51 -21.52
C ILE A 515 -1.54 7.67 -22.04
N THR A 516 -2.29 8.19 -23.02
CA THR A 516 -3.46 7.51 -23.57
C THR A 516 -3.09 6.22 -24.29
N LEU A 517 -2.03 6.23 -25.11
CA LEU A 517 -1.54 5.01 -25.75
C LEU A 517 -1.14 3.96 -24.71
N THR A 518 -0.37 4.36 -23.69
CA THR A 518 0.05 3.46 -22.61
C THR A 518 -1.15 2.84 -21.87
N ALA A 519 -2.16 3.65 -21.55
CA ALA A 519 -3.38 3.20 -20.88
C ALA A 519 -4.17 2.20 -21.74
N LEU A 520 -4.32 2.47 -23.04
CA LEU A 520 -5.03 1.56 -23.96
C LEU A 520 -4.31 0.23 -24.12
N VAL A 521 -2.96 0.24 -24.12
CA VAL A 521 -2.15 -1.00 -24.11
C VAL A 521 -2.35 -1.77 -22.81
N ALA A 522 -2.24 -1.08 -21.66
CA ALA A 522 -2.40 -1.71 -20.35
C ALA A 522 -3.77 -2.37 -20.16
N SER A 523 -4.82 -1.76 -20.69
CA SER A 523 -6.19 -2.27 -20.61
C SER A 523 -6.59 -3.22 -21.75
N GLY A 524 -5.71 -3.46 -22.73
CA GLY A 524 -6.00 -4.35 -23.87
C GLY A 524 -7.05 -3.82 -24.85
N HIS A 525 -7.30 -2.50 -24.87
CA HIS A 525 -8.31 -1.86 -25.71
C HIS A 525 -7.77 -1.53 -27.11
N LEU A 526 -7.52 -2.56 -27.89
CA LEU A 526 -6.88 -2.45 -29.22
C LEU A 526 -7.71 -1.65 -30.24
N GLU A 527 -9.04 -1.69 -30.13
CA GLU A 527 -9.95 -0.93 -31.02
C GLU A 527 -9.75 0.59 -30.84
N GLY A 528 -9.66 1.06 -29.59
CA GLY A 528 -9.34 2.46 -29.28
C GLY A 528 -7.90 2.84 -29.64
N LEU A 529 -6.96 1.90 -29.52
CA LEU A 529 -5.54 2.13 -29.78
C LEU A 529 -5.28 2.59 -31.22
N ALA A 530 -6.01 2.06 -32.21
CA ALA A 530 -5.86 2.48 -33.61
C ALA A 530 -6.18 3.97 -33.79
N ALA A 531 -7.32 4.42 -33.25
CA ALA A 531 -7.73 5.82 -33.31
C ALA A 531 -6.74 6.74 -32.59
N HIS A 532 -6.26 6.32 -31.42
CA HIS A 532 -5.31 7.09 -30.63
C HIS A 532 -3.87 7.06 -31.15
N THR A 533 -3.51 6.07 -31.98
CA THR A 533 -2.23 6.08 -32.71
C THR A 533 -2.24 7.15 -33.80
N ARG A 534 -3.33 7.28 -34.58
CA ARG A 534 -3.50 8.41 -35.53
C ARG A 534 -3.50 9.75 -34.81
N ALA A 535 -4.19 9.81 -33.66
CA ALA A 535 -4.22 10.99 -32.82
C ALA A 535 -2.83 11.40 -32.34
N ALA A 536 -2.02 10.44 -31.90
CA ALA A 536 -0.65 10.69 -31.46
C ALA A 536 0.21 11.28 -32.58
N LEU A 537 0.12 10.73 -33.80
CA LEU A 537 0.80 11.28 -34.98
C LEU A 537 0.36 12.73 -35.25
N ARG A 538 -0.95 13.02 -35.24
CA ARG A 538 -1.49 14.38 -35.44
C ARG A 538 -1.10 15.35 -34.32
N ASN A 539 -0.98 14.87 -33.10
CA ASN A 539 -0.48 15.65 -31.96
C ASN A 539 1.05 15.82 -32.00
N GLY A 540 1.72 15.24 -33.01
CA GLY A 540 3.11 15.48 -33.35
C GLY A 540 4.06 14.34 -33.00
N LEU A 541 3.62 13.26 -32.35
CA LEU A 541 4.53 12.13 -32.06
C LEU A 541 5.01 11.52 -33.38
N THR A 542 6.30 11.20 -33.42
CA THR A 542 6.88 10.48 -34.55
C THR A 542 6.62 8.97 -34.41
N PRO A 543 6.66 8.20 -35.51
CA PRO A 543 6.64 6.74 -35.45
C PRO A 543 7.70 6.15 -34.52
N ALA A 544 8.87 6.79 -34.43
CA ALA A 544 9.95 6.38 -33.52
C ALA A 544 9.55 6.59 -32.06
N GLU A 545 8.96 7.73 -31.70
CA GLU A 545 8.49 7.99 -30.34
C GLU A 545 7.34 7.06 -29.95
N ILE A 546 6.39 6.79 -30.85
CA ILE A 546 5.32 5.82 -30.61
C ILE A 546 5.92 4.43 -30.36
N LYS A 547 6.94 4.02 -31.13
CA LYS A 547 7.66 2.77 -30.89
C LYS A 547 8.29 2.75 -29.49
N GLU A 548 8.95 3.81 -29.05
CA GLU A 548 9.53 3.87 -27.69
C GLU A 548 8.45 3.75 -26.59
N VAL A 549 7.28 4.37 -26.77
CA VAL A 549 6.15 4.22 -25.84
C VAL A 549 5.66 2.77 -25.78
N LEU A 550 5.57 2.08 -26.92
CA LEU A 550 5.14 0.67 -26.96
C LEU A 550 6.22 -0.28 -26.42
N LEU A 551 7.50 0.01 -26.62
CA LEU A 551 8.61 -0.72 -26.00
C LEU A 551 8.58 -0.58 -24.48
N GLN A 552 8.40 0.65 -23.98
CA GLN A 552 8.23 0.91 -22.55
C GLN A 552 7.01 0.14 -22.01
N SER A 553 5.90 0.15 -22.75
CA SER A 553 4.68 -0.58 -22.38
C SER A 553 4.91 -2.10 -22.33
N ALA A 554 5.80 -2.67 -23.15
CA ALA A 554 6.11 -4.10 -23.10
C ALA A 554 6.71 -4.54 -21.75
N VAL A 555 7.46 -3.66 -21.09
CA VAL A 555 8.07 -3.92 -19.77
C VAL A 555 7.00 -4.00 -18.69
N TYR A 556 6.00 -3.13 -18.73
CA TYR A 556 5.02 -2.98 -17.64
C TYR A 556 3.69 -3.69 -17.90
N CYS A 557 3.28 -3.80 -19.16
CA CYS A 557 2.01 -4.42 -19.58
C CYS A 557 2.20 -5.85 -20.13
N GLY A 558 3.44 -6.27 -20.33
CA GLY A 558 3.80 -7.59 -20.85
C GLY A 558 3.93 -7.63 -22.38
N ILE A 559 4.79 -8.54 -22.84
CA ILE A 559 5.13 -8.71 -24.26
C ILE A 559 3.90 -9.00 -25.14
N PRO A 560 2.92 -9.84 -24.74
CA PRO A 560 1.76 -10.10 -25.59
C PRO A 560 0.87 -8.86 -25.82
N ALA A 561 0.64 -8.06 -24.77
CA ALA A 561 -0.17 -6.84 -24.86
C ALA A 561 0.51 -5.79 -25.74
N ALA A 562 1.81 -5.56 -25.52
CA ALA A 562 2.59 -4.66 -26.37
C ALA A 562 2.71 -5.21 -27.80
N GLY A 563 2.85 -6.53 -28.00
CA GLY A 563 2.90 -7.15 -29.32
C GLY A 563 1.63 -6.90 -30.13
N ALA A 564 0.46 -7.06 -29.52
CA ALA A 564 -0.81 -6.73 -30.15
C ALA A 564 -0.92 -5.22 -30.47
N ALA A 565 -0.44 -4.37 -29.56
CA ALA A 565 -0.37 -2.93 -29.76
C ALA A 565 0.56 -2.53 -30.91
N PHE A 566 1.72 -3.18 -31.04
CA PHE A 566 2.67 -3.00 -32.13
C PHE A 566 2.05 -3.33 -33.48
N ALA A 567 1.30 -4.43 -33.57
CA ALA A 567 0.61 -4.81 -34.81
C ALA A 567 -0.41 -3.74 -35.25
N VAL A 568 -1.19 -3.21 -34.30
CA VAL A 568 -2.17 -2.14 -34.57
C VAL A 568 -1.46 -0.84 -34.97
N ALA A 569 -0.46 -0.41 -34.20
CA ALA A 569 0.23 0.84 -34.45
C ALA A 569 1.01 0.81 -35.76
N GLN A 570 1.65 -0.31 -36.11
CA GLN A 570 2.36 -0.48 -37.37
C GLN A 570 1.43 -0.32 -38.57
N LYS A 571 0.26 -0.96 -38.54
CA LYS A 571 -0.74 -0.84 -39.59
C LYS A 571 -1.17 0.62 -39.78
N VAL A 572 -1.51 1.29 -38.67
CA VAL A 572 -1.93 2.70 -38.70
C VAL A 572 -0.80 3.61 -39.21
N ILE A 573 0.43 3.43 -38.74
CA ILE A 573 1.57 4.25 -39.18
C ILE A 573 1.81 4.06 -40.68
N GLN A 574 1.72 2.83 -41.20
CA GLN A 574 1.84 2.57 -42.64
C GLN A 574 0.74 3.27 -43.44
N GLU A 575 -0.51 3.21 -42.98
CA GLU A 575 -1.64 3.90 -43.60
C GLU A 575 -1.43 5.42 -43.64
N GLU A 576 -0.91 6.02 -42.57
CA GLU A 576 -0.75 7.48 -42.44
C GLU A 576 0.55 8.03 -43.06
N THR A 577 1.58 7.20 -43.25
CA THR A 577 2.92 7.62 -43.75
C THR A 577 3.23 7.20 -45.18
N THR A 578 2.34 6.40 -45.80
CA THR A 578 2.48 6.03 -47.22
C THR A 578 1.66 6.99 -48.09
N PRO A 579 2.26 7.66 -49.09
CA PRO A 579 1.50 8.54 -49.99
C PRO A 579 0.42 7.76 -50.76
N PRO A 580 -0.77 8.34 -51.03
CA PRO A 580 -1.73 7.71 -51.91
C PRO A 580 -1.14 7.58 -53.33
N ALA A 581 -1.34 6.40 -53.93
CA ALA A 581 -0.85 6.05 -55.27
C ALA A 581 -1.58 6.77 -56.41
#